data_AF-A0A1G3YI12-F1
#
_entry.id   AF-A0A1G3YI12-F1
#
_cell.length_a   1.000
_cell.length_b   1.000
_cell.length_c   1.000
_cell.angle_alpha   90.00
_cell.angle_beta   90.00
_cell.angle_gamma   90.00
#
_symmetry.space_group_name_H-M   'P 1'
#
loop_
_entity.id
_entity.type
_entity.pdbx_description
1 polymer ?
#
loop_
_entity_poly.entity_id
_entity_poly.type
_entity_poly.pdbx_seq_one_letter_code
_entity_poly.pdbx_strand_id
1 'polypeptide(L)'
;MLEEVEAEIFAWASRRTKLVQEFTRYSRKLKEDLEKMPANWVGMAMAQSAMAGVFGNPGTLKKCLAAVRAQLSDEACAFISSFLDNPWRFSFFTVTERHGNDFYTVHDHFAGEDILLQSKSVTTLLRENKHRFFTLLFKNASCWQAYGIVMFLDGFVPEDLVYFARSANPALYEAQGPSAVAIAKPVPFQFLFAYSQMPAVMHGDSPVLFTTSIIPVPDPMAIVLPDENFKEEKNNVLKFAFGGESFFDSIVFYLDIDRKLAILSAASGGKYRDGVGILGPYVQLPPEPQNSISPLVLLAAGKILGLKNPVEYYENLFSEKVPKKETKNLELVNRALRAISVRHNRGEPIKAESFAREFDIPVDLANQMIGILGNMDADMSISLEYRIEGYVPPPPVIRYSMKGSFEHNVLFDLDFDLESTRLYDAKRPGRAGLLSENDLSPIVPLTVFPSQVDDIFEKYWERDDRTLLLYTMYLLRKNGDAYHEAREYASEVLRIFHQAVLPDKDRQSIDFFIRKYSRFIHQVLCPLGLAETGPIKDFKDIRAGTYRLRSTEFFRTWLIWKD
;
A
#
# COMPACT_ATOMS: atom_id res chain seq x y z
N MET A 1 32.43 -1.90 -0.59
CA MET A 1 32.69 -1.00 -1.73
C MET A 1 31.78 0.21 -1.74
N LEU A 2 30.45 0.09 -1.88
CA LEU A 2 29.59 1.29 -1.95
C LEU A 2 29.67 2.16 -0.69
N GLU A 3 29.68 1.54 0.50
CA GLU A 3 29.85 2.23 1.79
C GLU A 3 31.18 3.00 1.91
N GLU A 4 32.23 2.53 1.24
CA GLU A 4 33.57 3.16 1.26
C GLU A 4 33.58 4.48 0.49
N VAL A 5 32.77 4.58 -0.58
CA VAL A 5 32.78 5.73 -1.48
C VAL A 5 31.68 6.74 -1.18
N GLU A 6 30.62 6.32 -0.50
CA GLU A 6 29.40 7.09 -0.28
C GLU A 6 29.67 8.45 0.37
N ALA A 7 30.52 8.51 1.40
CA ALA A 7 30.84 9.75 2.09
C ALA A 7 31.47 10.81 1.17
N GLU A 8 32.46 10.43 0.36
CA GLU A 8 33.17 11.36 -0.53
C GLU A 8 32.27 11.82 -1.69
N ILE A 9 31.49 10.90 -2.26
CA ILE A 9 30.56 11.23 -3.34
C ILE A 9 29.45 12.15 -2.83
N PHE A 10 28.88 11.87 -1.65
CA PHE A 10 27.85 12.71 -1.05
C PHE A 10 28.39 14.09 -0.70
N ALA A 11 29.61 14.19 -0.16
CA ALA A 11 30.26 15.45 0.14
C ALA A 11 30.50 16.30 -1.12
N TRP A 12 30.94 15.66 -2.22
CA TRP A 12 31.09 16.33 -3.52
C TRP A 12 29.74 16.80 -4.08
N ALA A 13 28.75 15.91 -4.10
CA ALA A 13 27.42 16.20 -4.63
C ALA A 13 26.75 17.34 -3.87
N SER A 14 26.81 17.33 -2.53
CA SER A 14 26.21 18.37 -1.69
C SER A 14 26.78 19.76 -1.93
N ARG A 15 28.06 19.86 -2.35
CA ARG A 15 28.71 21.14 -2.67
C ARG A 15 28.47 21.61 -4.10
N ARG A 16 28.36 20.67 -5.05
CA ARG A 16 28.33 20.96 -6.49
C ARG A 16 26.94 20.97 -7.10
N THR A 17 25.96 20.35 -6.44
CA THR A 17 24.58 20.30 -6.91
C THR A 17 23.73 21.37 -6.23
N LYS A 18 22.67 21.83 -6.89
CA LYS A 18 21.65 22.70 -6.27
C LYS A 18 20.68 21.93 -5.37
N LEU A 19 21.01 20.69 -5.02
CA LEU A 19 20.12 19.77 -4.32
C LEU A 19 19.65 20.31 -2.98
N VAL A 20 20.55 20.83 -2.15
CA VAL A 20 20.21 21.39 -0.82
C VAL A 20 19.23 22.57 -0.95
N GLN A 21 19.45 23.44 -1.92
CA GLN A 21 18.57 24.59 -2.18
C GLN A 21 17.19 24.14 -2.64
N GLU A 22 17.14 23.16 -3.54
CA GLU A 22 15.89 22.58 -4.03
C GLU A 22 15.12 21.88 -2.90
N PHE A 23 15.80 21.05 -2.10
CA PHE A 23 15.20 20.38 -0.96
C PHE A 23 14.63 21.39 0.04
N THR A 24 15.40 22.42 0.40
CA THR A 24 14.95 23.50 1.29
C THR A 24 13.70 24.20 0.76
N ARG A 25 13.63 24.45 -0.55
CA ARG A 25 12.46 25.05 -1.20
C ARG A 25 11.22 24.15 -1.06
N TYR A 26 11.35 22.85 -1.34
CA TYR A 26 10.23 21.91 -1.21
C TYR A 26 9.83 21.70 0.25
N SER A 27 10.77 21.54 1.18
CA SER A 27 10.50 21.42 2.61
C SER A 27 9.73 22.62 3.17
N ARG A 28 10.03 23.84 2.70
CA ARG A 28 9.26 25.03 3.06
C ARG A 28 7.84 25.01 2.48
N LYS A 29 7.71 24.62 1.21
CA LYS A 29 6.41 24.54 0.51
C LYS A 29 5.50 23.46 1.12
N LEU A 30 6.09 22.35 1.55
CA LEU A 30 5.39 21.11 1.97
C LEU A 30 5.64 20.79 3.45
N LYS A 31 5.72 21.82 4.30
CA LYS A 31 6.05 21.66 5.73
C LYS A 31 5.13 20.65 6.44
N GLU A 32 3.82 20.76 6.23
CA GLU A 32 2.82 19.86 6.84
C GLU A 32 2.98 18.40 6.40
N ASP A 33 3.38 18.18 5.14
CA ASP A 33 3.64 16.83 4.64
C ASP A 33 4.96 16.27 5.18
N LEU A 34 5.96 17.14 5.37
CA LEU A 34 7.25 16.76 5.95
C LEU A 34 7.12 16.30 7.40
N GLU A 35 6.21 16.89 8.17
CA GLU A 35 5.94 16.50 9.58
C GLU A 35 5.39 15.08 9.72
N LYS A 36 4.89 14.47 8.63
CA LYS A 36 4.39 13.09 8.59
C LYS A 36 5.49 12.06 8.30
N MET A 37 6.70 12.52 7.96
CA MET A 37 7.80 11.65 7.54
C MET A 37 8.57 11.08 8.75
N PRO A 38 9.21 9.90 8.61
CA PRO A 38 10.14 9.40 9.62
C PRO A 38 11.27 10.39 9.94
N ALA A 39 11.77 10.39 11.17
CA ALA A 39 12.75 11.37 11.64
C ALA A 39 14.05 11.41 10.80
N ASN A 40 14.49 10.26 10.28
CA ASN A 40 15.69 10.13 9.44
C ASN A 40 15.43 10.30 7.93
N TRP A 41 14.16 10.47 7.53
CA TRP A 41 13.76 10.48 6.12
C TRP A 41 14.47 11.57 5.31
N VAL A 42 14.61 12.78 5.86
CA VAL A 42 15.27 13.91 5.17
C VAL A 42 16.70 13.55 4.78
N GLY A 43 17.47 12.98 5.70
CA GLY A 43 18.86 12.58 5.44
C GLY A 43 18.94 11.52 4.35
N MET A 44 18.09 10.51 4.42
CA MET A 44 18.03 9.44 3.41
C MET A 44 17.60 9.95 2.03
N ALA A 45 16.58 10.81 1.97
CA ALA A 45 16.08 11.39 0.72
C ALA A 45 17.12 12.30 0.06
N MET A 46 17.87 13.07 0.86
CA MET A 46 18.99 13.87 0.37
C MET A 46 20.12 12.99 -0.16
N ALA A 47 20.52 11.94 0.56
CA ALA A 47 21.54 10.99 0.11
C ALA A 47 21.15 10.32 -1.21
N GLN A 48 19.94 9.76 -1.28
CA GLN A 48 19.43 9.11 -2.50
C GLN A 48 19.35 10.09 -3.68
N SER A 49 18.91 11.33 -3.45
CA SER A 49 18.85 12.36 -4.50
C SER A 49 20.25 12.78 -4.98
N ALA A 50 21.22 12.86 -4.07
CA ALA A 50 22.62 13.16 -4.41
C ALA A 50 23.23 12.06 -5.27
N MET A 51 23.06 10.80 -4.87
CA MET A 51 23.56 9.65 -5.62
C MET A 51 22.88 9.52 -6.98
N ALA A 52 21.56 9.73 -7.05
CA ALA A 52 20.85 9.79 -8.33
C ALA A 52 21.47 10.83 -9.27
N GLY A 53 21.73 12.05 -8.80
CA GLY A 53 22.31 13.11 -9.62
C GLY A 53 23.75 12.84 -10.07
N VAL A 54 24.53 12.09 -9.29
CA VAL A 54 25.92 11.72 -9.63
C VAL A 54 25.96 10.49 -10.52
N PHE A 55 25.42 9.37 -10.06
CA PHE A 55 25.55 8.06 -10.72
C PHE A 55 24.53 7.85 -11.85
N GLY A 56 23.42 8.61 -11.87
CA GLY A 56 22.45 8.57 -12.97
C GLY A 56 22.84 9.44 -14.17
N ASN A 57 23.92 10.23 -14.06
CA ASN A 57 24.42 11.05 -15.16
C ASN A 57 25.91 10.78 -15.43
N PRO A 58 26.26 10.07 -16.53
CA PRO A 58 27.65 9.74 -16.84
C PRO A 58 28.58 10.96 -16.92
N GLY A 59 28.08 12.11 -17.38
CA GLY A 59 28.85 13.36 -17.44
C GLY A 59 29.17 13.92 -16.05
N THR A 60 28.21 13.88 -15.12
CA THR A 60 28.42 14.25 -13.71
C THR A 60 29.34 13.27 -13.02
N LEU A 61 29.16 11.97 -13.24
CA LEU A 61 29.98 10.91 -12.68
C LEU A 61 31.47 11.08 -13.02
N LYS A 62 31.79 11.34 -14.30
CA LYS A 62 33.18 11.61 -14.74
C LYS A 62 33.81 12.80 -14.00
N LYS A 63 33.05 13.88 -13.80
CA LYS A 63 33.50 15.07 -13.06
C LYS A 63 33.70 14.78 -11.58
N CYS A 64 32.81 13.99 -10.99
CA CYS A 64 32.92 13.56 -9.59
C CYS A 64 34.16 12.69 -9.39
N LEU A 65 34.32 11.63 -10.19
CA LEU A 65 35.48 10.76 -10.20
C LEU A 65 36.80 11.53 -10.29
N ALA A 66 36.92 12.47 -11.22
CA ALA A 66 38.12 13.30 -11.35
C ALA A 66 38.44 14.12 -10.10
N ALA A 67 37.42 14.53 -9.34
CA ALA A 67 37.57 15.35 -8.14
C ALA A 67 37.90 14.53 -6.89
N VAL A 68 37.38 13.30 -6.78
CA VAL A 68 37.55 12.45 -5.58
C VAL A 68 38.61 11.36 -5.74
N ARG A 69 39.20 11.20 -6.93
CA ARG A 69 40.17 10.12 -7.23
C ARG A 69 41.30 9.99 -6.21
N ALA A 70 41.84 11.09 -5.71
CA ALA A 70 42.93 11.07 -4.73
C ALA A 70 42.52 10.58 -3.33
N GLN A 71 41.22 10.48 -3.06
CA GLN A 71 40.65 10.04 -1.78
C GLN A 71 40.19 8.58 -1.83
N LEU A 72 40.18 7.97 -3.02
CA LEU A 72 39.65 6.63 -3.24
C LEU A 72 40.76 5.65 -3.61
N SER A 73 40.59 4.39 -3.22
CA SER A 73 41.41 3.28 -3.71
C SER A 73 41.24 3.08 -5.22
N ASP A 74 42.20 2.41 -5.87
CA ASP A 74 42.10 2.07 -7.28
C ASP A 74 40.91 1.12 -7.54
N GLU A 75 40.65 0.20 -6.60
CA GLU A 75 39.49 -0.70 -6.61
C GLU A 75 38.17 0.08 -6.52
N ALA A 76 38.07 1.07 -5.62
CA ALA A 76 36.90 1.94 -5.52
C ALA A 76 36.69 2.78 -6.79
N CYS A 77 37.76 3.31 -7.38
CA CYS A 77 37.70 4.02 -8.64
C CYS A 77 37.22 3.13 -9.79
N ALA A 78 37.72 1.90 -9.87
CA ALA A 78 37.29 0.91 -10.86
C ALA A 78 35.82 0.53 -10.67
N PHE A 79 35.39 0.29 -9.43
CA PHE A 79 34.01 0.02 -9.07
C PHE A 79 33.08 1.16 -9.52
N ILE A 80 33.38 2.41 -9.15
CA ILE A 80 32.56 3.56 -9.56
C ILE A 80 32.56 3.74 -11.08
N SER A 81 33.70 3.53 -11.75
CA SER A 81 33.81 3.69 -13.20
C SER A 81 32.92 2.71 -13.96
N SER A 82 32.63 1.54 -13.40
CA SER A 82 31.70 0.57 -14.01
C SER A 82 30.27 1.11 -14.18
N PHE A 83 29.87 2.12 -13.39
CA PHE A 83 28.57 2.79 -13.51
C PHE A 83 28.51 3.80 -14.67
N LEU A 84 29.60 4.07 -15.37
CA LEU A 84 29.55 4.85 -16.61
C LEU A 84 28.81 4.12 -17.72
N ASP A 85 28.95 2.79 -17.76
CA ASP A 85 28.29 1.91 -18.73
C ASP A 85 26.91 1.47 -18.25
N ASN A 86 26.70 1.47 -16.94
CA ASN A 86 25.43 1.10 -16.29
C ASN A 86 25.02 2.20 -15.29
N PRO A 87 24.55 3.36 -15.78
CA PRO A 87 24.15 4.46 -14.91
C PRO A 87 22.98 4.04 -14.03
N TRP A 88 22.93 4.61 -12.83
CA TRP A 88 21.84 4.34 -11.89
C TRP A 88 20.54 4.93 -12.41
N ARG A 89 19.41 4.32 -12.06
CA ARG A 89 18.11 4.75 -12.54
C ARG A 89 17.04 4.60 -11.48
N PHE A 90 16.08 5.52 -11.45
CA PHE A 90 14.87 5.28 -10.66
C PHE A 90 14.00 4.25 -11.39
N SER A 91 13.38 3.38 -10.61
CA SER A 91 12.48 2.34 -11.09
C SER A 91 11.19 2.41 -10.31
N PHE A 92 10.07 2.26 -11.02
CA PHE A 92 8.76 1.98 -10.43
C PHE A 92 8.40 0.55 -10.79
N PHE A 93 8.29 -0.36 -9.81
CA PHE A 93 8.18 -1.78 -10.10
C PHE A 93 7.18 -2.51 -9.20
N THR A 94 6.76 -3.68 -9.67
CA THR A 94 5.99 -4.68 -8.92
C THR A 94 6.73 -6.00 -8.90
N VAL A 95 6.67 -6.73 -7.79
CA VAL A 95 7.29 -8.05 -7.66
C VAL A 95 6.43 -9.08 -8.41
N THR A 96 7.05 -9.82 -9.33
CA THR A 96 6.39 -10.87 -10.12
C THR A 96 6.74 -12.27 -9.62
N GLU A 97 7.92 -12.45 -9.02
CA GLU A 97 8.39 -13.74 -8.50
C GLU A 97 9.32 -13.56 -7.29
N ARG A 98 9.28 -14.50 -6.34
CA ARG A 98 10.15 -14.55 -5.16
C ARG A 98 11.12 -15.73 -5.26
N HIS A 99 12.42 -15.45 -5.11
CA HIS A 99 13.48 -16.48 -5.17
C HIS A 99 14.08 -16.82 -3.79
N GLY A 100 13.59 -16.17 -2.72
CA GLY A 100 14.17 -16.28 -1.37
C GLY A 100 15.45 -15.45 -1.20
N ASN A 101 15.99 -15.39 0.02
CA ASN A 101 17.24 -14.65 0.33
C ASN A 101 17.26 -13.20 -0.17
N ASP A 102 16.12 -12.50 -0.07
CA ASP A 102 15.92 -11.14 -0.56
C ASP A 102 16.04 -10.96 -2.10
N PHE A 103 15.96 -12.03 -2.90
CA PHE A 103 15.95 -12.00 -4.36
C PHE A 103 14.55 -12.10 -4.97
N TYR A 104 14.31 -11.28 -6.01
CA TYR A 104 13.01 -11.12 -6.66
C TYR A 104 13.15 -10.94 -8.16
N THR A 105 12.24 -11.52 -8.95
CA THR A 105 11.94 -10.99 -10.28
C THR A 105 10.97 -9.83 -10.10
N VAL A 106 11.29 -8.67 -10.67
CA VAL A 106 10.42 -7.49 -10.62
C VAL A 106 10.20 -6.94 -12.03
N HIS A 107 8.98 -6.47 -12.31
CA HIS A 107 8.64 -5.78 -13.54
C HIS A 107 8.83 -4.28 -13.36
N ASP A 108 9.81 -3.69 -14.05
CA ASP A 108 10.08 -2.25 -14.06
C ASP A 108 9.12 -1.54 -15.02
N HIS A 109 8.09 -0.88 -14.49
CA HIS A 109 7.08 -0.16 -15.27
C HIS A 109 7.64 1.07 -16.01
N PHE A 110 8.81 1.58 -15.65
CA PHE A 110 9.46 2.67 -16.38
C PHE A 110 10.23 2.18 -17.60
N ALA A 111 10.91 1.04 -17.46
CA ALA A 111 11.72 0.46 -18.53
C ALA A 111 10.96 -0.58 -19.38
N GLY A 112 9.85 -1.11 -18.89
CA GLY A 112 9.07 -2.17 -19.53
C GLY A 112 9.79 -3.52 -19.54
N GLU A 113 10.64 -3.81 -18.57
CA GLU A 113 11.46 -5.03 -18.52
C GLU A 113 11.41 -5.70 -17.14
N ASP A 114 11.60 -7.02 -17.15
CA ASP A 114 11.76 -7.81 -15.92
C ASP A 114 13.24 -7.87 -15.53
N ILE A 115 13.53 -7.61 -14.26
CA ILE A 115 14.89 -7.62 -13.72
C ILE A 115 14.98 -8.46 -12.45
N LEU A 116 16.14 -9.08 -12.24
CA LEU A 116 16.49 -9.70 -10.97
C LEU A 116 16.94 -8.61 -10.00
N LEU A 117 16.20 -8.44 -8.90
CA LEU A 117 16.44 -7.46 -7.83
C LEU A 117 16.81 -8.18 -6.54
N GLN A 118 17.86 -7.71 -5.87
CA GLN A 118 18.15 -8.04 -4.48
C GLN A 118 17.81 -6.84 -3.57
N SER A 119 16.88 -7.02 -2.62
CA SER A 119 16.53 -5.96 -1.67
C SER A 119 15.85 -6.49 -0.40
N LYS A 120 16.55 -6.38 0.74
CA LYS A 120 15.99 -6.69 2.06
C LYS A 120 14.80 -5.79 2.41
N SER A 121 14.84 -4.52 2.02
CA SER A 121 13.73 -3.58 2.26
C SER A 121 12.46 -3.98 1.52
N VAL A 122 12.59 -4.53 0.30
CA VAL A 122 11.43 -5.09 -0.42
C VAL A 122 10.87 -6.29 0.34
N THR A 123 11.70 -7.17 0.92
CA THR A 123 11.25 -8.27 1.79
C THR A 123 10.41 -7.77 2.96
N THR A 124 10.91 -6.78 3.69
CA THR A 124 10.18 -6.20 4.83
C THR A 124 8.84 -5.60 4.39
N LEU A 125 8.83 -4.82 3.29
CA LEU A 125 7.62 -4.16 2.81
C LEU A 125 6.61 -5.16 2.20
N LEU A 126 7.06 -6.21 1.52
CA LEU A 126 6.20 -7.29 1.04
C LEU A 126 5.49 -7.97 2.21
N ARG A 127 6.21 -8.25 3.30
CA ARG A 127 5.60 -8.79 4.52
C ARG A 127 4.52 -7.87 5.08
N GLU A 128 4.65 -6.55 4.89
CA GLU A 128 3.63 -5.53 5.21
C GLU A 128 2.51 -5.39 4.14
N ASN A 129 2.42 -6.33 3.21
CA ASN A 129 1.45 -6.38 2.11
C ASN A 129 1.57 -5.17 1.15
N LYS A 130 2.80 -4.71 0.89
CA LYS A 130 3.11 -3.68 -0.10
C LYS A 130 3.53 -4.31 -1.42
N HIS A 131 3.01 -3.79 -2.53
CA HIS A 131 3.17 -4.43 -3.85
C HIS A 131 3.79 -3.55 -4.94
N ARG A 132 3.75 -2.22 -4.76
CA ARG A 132 4.23 -1.24 -5.75
C ARG A 132 5.33 -0.42 -5.13
N PHE A 133 6.49 -0.41 -5.77
CA PHE A 133 7.71 0.16 -5.21
C PHE A 133 8.31 1.21 -6.14
N PHE A 134 8.83 2.29 -5.56
CA PHE A 134 9.61 3.31 -6.25
C PHE A 134 10.95 3.49 -5.54
N THR A 135 12.06 3.27 -6.23
CA THR A 135 13.39 3.40 -5.63
C THR A 135 14.48 3.64 -6.67
N LEU A 136 15.66 4.05 -6.20
CA LEU A 136 16.87 4.17 -7.00
C LEU A 136 17.55 2.80 -7.09
N LEU A 137 17.79 2.33 -8.31
CA LEU A 137 18.44 1.06 -8.58
C LEU A 137 19.83 1.26 -9.19
N PHE A 138 20.73 0.36 -8.83
CA PHE A 138 22.02 0.19 -9.50
C PHE A 138 22.28 -1.28 -9.82
N LYS A 139 23.07 -1.52 -10.86
CA LYS A 139 23.42 -2.87 -11.31
C LYS A 139 24.78 -3.26 -10.76
N ASN A 140 24.86 -4.41 -10.11
CA ASN A 140 26.13 -5.05 -9.78
C ASN A 140 26.47 -6.15 -10.81
N ALA A 141 27.47 -6.98 -10.54
CA ALA A 141 27.90 -8.02 -11.48
C ALA A 141 26.81 -9.06 -11.81
N SER A 142 25.82 -9.25 -10.94
CA SER A 142 24.85 -10.36 -11.02
C SER A 142 23.38 -9.92 -11.10
N CYS A 143 23.02 -8.78 -10.51
CA CYS A 143 21.64 -8.34 -10.35
C CYS A 143 21.54 -6.83 -10.12
N TRP A 144 20.31 -6.34 -10.00
CA TRP A 144 20.02 -5.00 -9.53
C TRP A 144 19.90 -4.96 -8.01
N GLN A 145 20.25 -3.82 -7.42
CA GLN A 145 20.14 -3.56 -5.99
C GLN A 145 19.47 -2.21 -5.75
N ALA A 146 18.63 -2.15 -4.71
CA ALA A 146 18.03 -0.90 -4.27
C ALA A 146 19.02 -0.09 -3.42
N TYR A 147 19.03 1.23 -3.62
CA TYR A 147 19.82 2.17 -2.83
C TYR A 147 18.92 3.24 -2.21
N GLY A 148 19.09 3.50 -0.92
CA GLY A 148 18.36 4.53 -0.19
C GLY A 148 16.93 4.12 0.17
N ILE A 149 15.97 5.03 0.00
CA ILE A 149 14.56 4.79 0.37
C ILE A 149 13.92 3.87 -0.67
N VAL A 150 13.34 2.77 -0.22
CA VAL A 150 12.37 1.98 -1.00
C VAL A 150 10.98 2.46 -0.63
N MET A 151 10.41 3.33 -1.46
CA MET A 151 9.07 3.87 -1.26
C MET A 151 8.05 2.85 -1.74
N PHE A 152 7.02 2.55 -0.95
CA PHE A 152 5.84 1.85 -1.45
C PHE A 152 4.77 2.87 -1.84
N LEU A 153 3.90 2.55 -2.80
CA LEU A 153 2.89 3.48 -3.32
C LEU A 153 1.54 2.78 -3.50
N ASP A 154 0.81 2.59 -2.39
CA ASP A 154 -0.39 1.73 -2.35
C ASP A 154 -1.50 2.20 -3.29
N GLY A 155 -1.78 3.51 -3.30
CA GLY A 155 -2.85 4.10 -4.10
C GLY A 155 -2.46 4.50 -5.53
N PHE A 156 -1.19 4.36 -5.91
CA PHE A 156 -0.72 4.81 -7.23
C PHE A 156 -0.71 3.67 -8.24
N VAL A 157 -1.07 3.97 -9.48
CA VAL A 157 -0.92 3.08 -10.65
C VAL A 157 0.30 3.48 -11.49
N PRO A 158 0.85 2.61 -12.36
CA PRO A 158 1.98 2.96 -13.23
C PRO A 158 1.83 4.26 -14.01
N GLU A 159 0.63 4.49 -14.55
CA GLU A 159 0.28 5.67 -15.33
C GLU A 159 0.39 6.96 -14.50
N ASP A 160 0.25 6.88 -13.18
CA ASP A 160 0.38 8.04 -12.29
C ASP A 160 1.81 8.58 -12.29
N LEU A 161 2.80 7.70 -12.20
CA LEU A 161 4.21 8.10 -12.15
C LEU A 161 4.69 8.56 -13.52
N VAL A 162 4.12 8.01 -14.59
CA VAL A 162 4.30 8.50 -15.96
C VAL A 162 3.74 9.93 -16.09
N TYR A 163 2.50 10.15 -15.65
CA TYR A 163 1.89 11.49 -15.64
C TYR A 163 2.69 12.47 -14.80
N PHE A 164 3.13 12.07 -13.60
CA PHE A 164 3.92 12.91 -12.70
C PHE A 164 5.27 13.29 -13.34
N ALA A 165 5.96 12.35 -13.98
CA ALA A 165 7.23 12.60 -14.67
C ALA A 165 7.05 13.52 -15.88
N ARG A 166 6.08 13.23 -16.76
CA ARG A 166 5.75 14.07 -17.91
C ARG A 166 5.43 15.49 -17.46
N SER A 167 4.64 15.61 -16.40
CA SER A 167 4.26 16.87 -15.80
C SER A 167 5.43 17.64 -15.17
N ALA A 168 6.38 16.94 -14.55
CA ALA A 168 7.54 17.56 -13.91
C ALA A 168 8.53 18.12 -14.94
N ASN A 169 8.73 17.44 -16.07
CA ASN A 169 9.59 17.92 -17.16
C ASN A 169 9.20 17.28 -18.51
N PRO A 170 8.25 17.89 -19.26
CA PRO A 170 7.74 17.30 -20.49
C PRO A 170 8.83 17.02 -21.52
N ALA A 171 9.72 17.99 -21.75
CA ALA A 171 10.75 17.86 -22.79
C ALA A 171 11.74 16.73 -22.51
N LEU A 172 12.13 16.54 -21.24
CA LEU A 172 13.03 15.45 -20.85
C LEU A 172 12.30 14.10 -20.83
N TYR A 173 11.04 14.09 -20.42
CA TYR A 173 10.20 12.89 -20.46
C TYR A 173 10.08 12.35 -21.89
N GLU A 174 9.74 13.19 -22.87
CA GLU A 174 9.61 12.76 -24.27
C GLU A 174 10.95 12.27 -24.84
N ALA A 175 12.07 12.87 -24.41
CA ALA A 175 13.39 12.52 -24.93
C ALA A 175 13.99 11.26 -24.31
N GLN A 176 13.76 11.00 -23.02
CA GLN A 176 14.51 9.98 -22.25
C GLN A 176 13.64 9.19 -21.26
N GLY A 177 12.34 9.45 -21.20
CA GLY A 177 11.41 8.71 -20.36
C GLY A 177 11.37 9.16 -18.89
N PRO A 178 10.51 8.51 -18.08
CA PRO A 178 10.21 8.94 -16.71
C PRO A 178 11.39 8.80 -15.74
N SER A 179 12.22 7.76 -15.90
CA SER A 179 13.39 7.55 -15.05
C SER A 179 14.40 8.70 -15.16
N ALA A 180 14.66 9.19 -16.38
CA ALA A 180 15.56 10.33 -16.59
C ALA A 180 15.03 11.61 -15.93
N VAL A 181 13.71 11.83 -15.95
CA VAL A 181 13.10 12.96 -15.23
C VAL A 181 13.29 12.82 -13.72
N ALA A 182 13.09 11.62 -13.17
CA ALA A 182 13.30 11.35 -11.75
C ALA A 182 14.78 11.53 -11.35
N ILE A 183 15.73 11.15 -12.19
CA ILE A 183 17.17 11.42 -11.97
C ILE A 183 17.48 12.93 -12.02
N ALA A 184 16.89 13.66 -12.96
CA ALA A 184 17.15 15.10 -13.12
C ALA A 184 16.44 15.96 -12.06
N LYS A 185 15.33 15.48 -11.51
CA LYS A 185 14.50 16.17 -10.50
C LYS A 185 14.11 15.21 -9.37
N PRO A 186 15.05 14.65 -8.60
CA PRO A 186 14.75 13.59 -7.64
C PRO A 186 13.90 14.09 -6.47
N VAL A 187 14.10 15.33 -6.03
CA VAL A 187 13.42 15.90 -4.85
C VAL A 187 11.89 15.81 -4.95
N PRO A 188 11.21 16.32 -6.01
CA PRO A 188 9.76 16.19 -6.09
C PRO A 188 9.25 14.74 -6.07
N PHE A 189 10.01 13.77 -6.60
CA PHE A 189 9.63 12.35 -6.50
C PHE A 189 9.77 11.82 -5.08
N GLN A 190 10.79 12.24 -4.33
CA GLN A 190 10.92 11.88 -2.91
C GLN A 190 9.68 12.30 -2.11
N PHE A 191 9.14 13.48 -2.37
CA PHE A 191 7.94 13.97 -1.68
C PHE A 191 6.65 13.17 -1.98
N LEU A 192 6.64 12.26 -2.96
CA LEU A 192 5.55 11.30 -3.13
C LEU A 192 5.40 10.38 -1.91
N PHE A 193 6.45 10.23 -1.08
CA PHE A 193 6.38 9.45 0.16
C PHE A 193 5.24 9.91 1.09
N ALA A 194 4.89 11.20 1.10
CA ALA A 194 3.81 11.74 1.93
C ALA A 194 2.43 11.16 1.59
N TYR A 195 2.33 10.57 0.40
CA TYR A 195 1.11 10.03 -0.19
C TYR A 195 1.18 8.49 -0.33
N SER A 196 2.32 7.87 0.02
CA SER A 196 2.62 6.43 -0.14
C SER A 196 1.58 5.49 0.47
N GLN A 197 1.07 5.86 1.64
CA GLN A 197 0.13 5.06 2.44
C GLN A 197 -1.34 5.32 2.10
N MET A 198 -1.64 6.29 1.25
CA MET A 198 -3.02 6.58 0.88
C MET A 198 -3.53 5.45 -0.03
N PRO A 199 -4.62 4.76 0.34
CA PRO A 199 -5.16 3.68 -0.47
C PRO A 199 -5.74 4.20 -1.77
N ALA A 200 -5.84 3.32 -2.77
CA ALA A 200 -6.58 3.63 -3.99
C ALA A 200 -8.06 3.89 -3.66
N VAL A 201 -8.67 4.83 -4.37
CA VAL A 201 -10.11 5.04 -4.30
C VAL A 201 -10.79 3.99 -5.17
N MET A 202 -11.68 3.19 -4.60
CA MET A 202 -12.37 2.09 -5.28
C MET A 202 -13.86 2.41 -5.43
N HIS A 203 -14.46 1.98 -6.53
CA HIS A 203 -15.90 1.93 -6.74
C HIS A 203 -16.30 0.51 -7.18
N GLY A 204 -16.92 -0.24 -6.27
CA GLY A 204 -17.00 -1.69 -6.41
C GLY A 204 -15.60 -2.29 -6.50
N ASP A 205 -15.37 -3.16 -7.47
CA ASP A 205 -14.08 -3.82 -7.70
C ASP A 205 -13.14 -3.02 -8.61
N SER A 206 -13.55 -1.83 -9.07
CA SER A 206 -12.77 -1.03 -10.02
C SER A 206 -12.12 0.19 -9.33
N PRO A 207 -10.85 0.50 -9.62
CA PRO A 207 -10.24 1.73 -9.17
C PRO A 207 -10.90 2.92 -9.87
N VAL A 208 -11.11 4.00 -9.12
CA VAL A 208 -11.56 5.28 -9.66
C VAL A 208 -10.37 5.95 -10.33
N LEU A 209 -10.51 6.26 -11.62
CA LEU A 209 -9.46 6.86 -12.43
C LEU A 209 -10.04 8.04 -13.21
N PHE A 210 -9.32 9.16 -13.25
CA PHE A 210 -9.60 10.25 -14.16
C PHE A 210 -9.03 9.92 -15.52
N THR A 211 -9.90 9.42 -16.39
CA THR A 211 -9.56 9.01 -17.75
C THR A 211 -9.93 10.12 -18.72
N THR A 212 -8.93 10.69 -19.39
CA THR A 212 -9.11 11.89 -20.20
C THR A 212 -8.34 11.83 -21.51
N SER A 213 -8.95 12.40 -22.55
CA SER A 213 -8.29 12.72 -23.81
C SER A 213 -8.66 14.13 -24.24
N ILE A 214 -7.66 14.87 -24.70
CA ILE A 214 -7.75 16.23 -25.21
C ILE A 214 -7.18 16.19 -26.63
N ILE A 215 -8.04 16.40 -27.63
CA ILE A 215 -7.65 16.37 -29.03
C ILE A 215 -7.92 17.71 -29.71
N PRO A 216 -7.07 18.12 -30.66
CA PRO A 216 -7.36 19.27 -31.51
C PRO A 216 -8.50 18.95 -32.49
N VAL A 217 -9.41 19.90 -32.68
CA VAL A 217 -10.52 19.83 -33.62
C VAL A 217 -10.54 21.10 -34.46
N PRO A 218 -10.04 21.08 -35.72
CA PRO A 218 -9.88 22.29 -36.53
C PRO A 218 -11.15 23.10 -36.75
N ASP A 219 -12.29 22.41 -36.84
CA ASP A 219 -13.63 22.99 -36.96
C ASP A 219 -14.58 22.35 -35.93
N PRO A 220 -14.62 22.90 -34.69
CA PRO A 220 -15.50 22.38 -33.64
C PRO A 220 -16.98 22.42 -34.04
N MET A 221 -17.40 23.42 -34.81
CA MET A 221 -18.81 23.60 -35.19
C MET A 221 -19.32 22.53 -36.16
N ALA A 222 -18.43 21.78 -36.81
CA ALA A 222 -18.79 20.62 -37.62
C ALA A 222 -19.22 19.40 -36.78
N ILE A 223 -18.90 19.39 -35.48
CA ILE A 223 -19.32 18.34 -34.55
C ILE A 223 -20.74 18.66 -34.06
N VAL A 224 -21.73 17.95 -34.61
CA VAL A 224 -23.14 18.09 -34.23
C VAL A 224 -23.57 16.86 -33.43
N LEU A 225 -23.76 17.03 -32.12
CA LEU A 225 -24.20 15.96 -31.20
C LEU A 225 -25.70 16.05 -30.93
N PRO A 226 -26.36 14.95 -30.51
CA PRO A 226 -27.79 14.97 -30.19
C PRO A 226 -28.14 15.90 -29.02
N ASP A 227 -29.20 16.70 -29.19
CA ASP A 227 -29.65 17.71 -28.22
C ASP A 227 -29.99 17.11 -26.84
N GLU A 228 -30.46 15.87 -26.77
CA GLU A 228 -30.76 15.21 -25.48
C GLU A 228 -29.56 15.08 -24.54
N ASN A 229 -28.34 15.10 -25.08
CA ASN A 229 -27.10 14.99 -24.30
C ASN A 229 -26.49 16.36 -23.98
N PHE A 230 -26.95 17.44 -24.63
CA PHE A 230 -26.51 18.79 -24.34
C PHE A 230 -26.97 19.20 -22.93
N LYS A 231 -26.06 19.76 -22.15
CA LYS A 231 -26.35 20.20 -20.77
C LYS A 231 -26.30 21.71 -20.64
N GLU A 232 -25.21 22.32 -21.10
CA GLU A 232 -25.00 23.75 -20.90
C GLU A 232 -23.93 24.29 -21.85
N GLU A 233 -24.01 25.58 -22.17
CA GLU A 233 -22.97 26.35 -22.82
C GLU A 233 -22.50 27.48 -21.91
N LYS A 234 -21.17 27.62 -21.74
CA LYS A 234 -20.55 28.73 -21.02
C LYS A 234 -19.24 29.11 -21.70
N ASN A 235 -19.02 30.41 -21.90
CA ASN A 235 -17.78 30.94 -22.49
C ASN A 235 -17.31 30.19 -23.75
N ASN A 236 -18.22 29.95 -24.71
CA ASN A 236 -17.96 29.20 -25.94
C ASN A 236 -17.42 27.77 -25.71
N VAL A 237 -17.75 27.19 -24.56
CA VAL A 237 -17.55 25.77 -24.30
C VAL A 237 -18.92 25.13 -24.20
N LEU A 238 -19.14 24.08 -25.00
CA LEU A 238 -20.34 23.25 -24.94
C LEU A 238 -20.07 22.03 -24.06
N LYS A 239 -20.96 21.74 -23.11
CA LYS A 239 -20.90 20.55 -22.26
C LYS A 239 -21.99 19.58 -22.64
N PHE A 240 -21.58 18.36 -22.95
CA PHE A 240 -22.44 17.20 -23.16
C PHE A 240 -22.18 16.17 -22.06
N ALA A 241 -23.23 15.49 -21.62
CA ALA A 241 -23.10 14.40 -20.67
C ALA A 241 -23.89 13.18 -21.13
N PHE A 242 -23.24 12.03 -21.06
CA PHE A 242 -23.77 10.72 -21.42
C PHE A 242 -23.69 9.79 -20.20
N GLY A 243 -24.50 8.72 -20.20
CA GLY A 243 -24.55 7.76 -19.11
C GLY A 243 -25.47 8.16 -17.96
N GLY A 244 -25.15 7.71 -16.75
CA GLY A 244 -25.96 7.94 -15.55
C GLY A 244 -25.67 9.27 -14.85
N GLU A 245 -26.54 9.66 -13.91
CA GLU A 245 -26.35 10.86 -13.08
C GLU A 245 -25.26 10.69 -12.00
N SER A 246 -24.90 9.44 -11.69
CA SER A 246 -23.79 9.12 -10.78
C SER A 246 -22.46 9.55 -11.38
N PHE A 247 -21.57 10.12 -10.55
CA PHE A 247 -20.19 10.45 -10.93
C PHE A 247 -19.48 9.27 -11.61
N PHE A 248 -19.69 8.04 -11.11
CA PHE A 248 -19.01 6.85 -11.61
C PHE A 248 -19.53 6.36 -12.97
N ASP A 249 -20.77 6.71 -13.32
CA ASP A 249 -21.40 6.37 -14.60
C ASP A 249 -21.36 7.51 -15.61
N SER A 250 -20.96 8.70 -15.17
CA SER A 250 -20.93 9.89 -15.99
C SER A 250 -19.80 9.87 -17.01
N ILE A 251 -20.15 10.18 -18.24
CA ILE A 251 -19.22 10.45 -19.33
C ILE A 251 -19.45 11.90 -19.73
N VAL A 252 -18.41 12.72 -19.65
CA VAL A 252 -18.53 14.16 -19.95
C VAL A 252 -17.68 14.48 -21.16
N PHE A 253 -18.30 15.15 -22.12
CA PHE A 253 -17.64 15.65 -23.32
C PHE A 253 -17.73 17.17 -23.35
N TYR A 254 -16.58 17.83 -23.50
CA TYR A 254 -16.50 19.26 -23.69
C TYR A 254 -16.02 19.56 -25.11
N LEU A 255 -16.65 20.54 -25.73
CA LEU A 255 -16.21 21.09 -27.00
C LEU A 255 -15.89 22.57 -26.80
N ASP A 256 -14.60 22.89 -26.84
CA ASP A 256 -14.07 24.24 -26.65
C ASP A 256 -13.87 24.89 -28.02
N ILE A 257 -14.80 25.78 -28.38
CA ILE A 257 -14.85 26.40 -29.70
C ILE A 257 -13.66 27.34 -29.90
N ASP A 258 -13.32 28.12 -28.88
CA ASP A 258 -12.25 29.12 -28.94
C ASP A 258 -10.87 28.46 -29.05
N ARG A 259 -10.63 27.39 -28.28
CA ARG A 259 -9.35 26.67 -28.29
C ARG A 259 -9.27 25.58 -29.34
N LYS A 260 -10.38 25.28 -30.01
CA LYS A 260 -10.46 24.20 -31.01
C LYS A 260 -10.08 22.85 -30.44
N LEU A 261 -10.67 22.51 -29.28
CA LEU A 261 -10.38 21.27 -28.56
C LEU A 261 -11.66 20.47 -28.31
N ALA A 262 -11.56 19.15 -28.42
CA ALA A 262 -12.53 18.21 -27.87
C ALA A 262 -11.90 17.48 -26.69
N ILE A 263 -12.66 17.40 -25.60
CA ILE A 263 -12.22 16.79 -24.34
C ILE A 263 -13.24 15.73 -23.95
N LEU A 264 -12.79 14.47 -23.89
CA LEU A 264 -13.56 13.38 -23.29
C LEU A 264 -13.00 13.10 -21.89
N SER A 265 -13.88 13.04 -20.90
CA SER A 265 -13.56 12.73 -19.50
C SER A 265 -14.51 11.68 -18.95
N ALA A 266 -13.97 10.69 -18.23
CA ALA A 266 -14.75 9.67 -17.54
C ALA A 266 -14.03 9.19 -16.25
N ALA A 267 -14.80 8.61 -15.33
CA ALA A 267 -14.32 8.14 -14.02
C ALA A 267 -13.70 6.72 -14.04
N SER A 268 -13.64 6.07 -15.21
CA SER A 268 -12.95 4.79 -15.40
C SER A 268 -12.62 4.54 -16.87
N GLY A 269 -11.66 3.66 -17.13
CA GLY A 269 -11.28 3.27 -18.50
C GLY A 269 -12.41 2.60 -19.28
N GLY A 270 -13.30 1.85 -18.59
CA GLY A 270 -14.49 1.27 -19.20
C GLY A 270 -15.43 2.35 -19.74
N LYS A 271 -15.78 3.32 -18.89
CA LYS A 271 -16.66 4.44 -19.27
C LYS A 271 -16.03 5.35 -20.32
N TYR A 272 -14.70 5.51 -20.31
CA TYR A 272 -14.00 6.22 -21.38
C TYR A 272 -14.21 5.52 -22.73
N ARG A 273 -14.03 4.20 -22.81
CA ARG A 273 -14.26 3.42 -24.04
C ARG A 273 -15.71 3.47 -24.51
N ASP A 274 -16.67 3.42 -23.58
CA ASP A 274 -18.08 3.64 -23.90
C ASP A 274 -18.29 5.02 -24.54
N GLY A 275 -17.66 6.06 -23.97
CA GLY A 275 -17.67 7.41 -24.49
C GLY A 275 -17.08 7.52 -25.90
N VAL A 276 -15.94 6.86 -26.15
CA VAL A 276 -15.33 6.76 -27.50
C VAL A 276 -16.30 6.09 -28.48
N GLY A 277 -16.99 5.03 -28.06
CA GLY A 277 -17.99 4.34 -28.89
C GLY A 277 -19.20 5.22 -29.23
N ILE A 278 -19.73 5.95 -28.24
CA ILE A 278 -20.86 6.88 -28.41
C ILE A 278 -20.51 8.03 -29.33
N LEU A 279 -19.30 8.61 -29.16
CA LEU A 279 -18.86 9.80 -29.87
C LEU A 279 -18.19 9.51 -31.22
N GLY A 280 -17.78 8.26 -31.47
CA GLY A 280 -17.05 7.84 -32.67
C GLY A 280 -17.67 8.26 -34.01
N PRO A 281 -19.01 8.27 -34.19
CA PRO A 281 -19.64 8.77 -35.41
C PRO A 281 -19.43 10.28 -35.67
N TYR A 282 -19.10 11.05 -34.63
CA TYR A 282 -19.06 12.52 -34.67
C TYR A 282 -17.64 13.07 -34.55
N VAL A 283 -16.77 12.39 -33.81
CA VAL A 283 -15.41 12.84 -33.52
C VAL A 283 -14.46 11.65 -33.34
N GLN A 284 -13.30 11.72 -33.97
CA GLN A 284 -12.27 10.68 -33.85
C GLN A 284 -11.48 10.86 -32.56
N LEU A 285 -11.84 10.11 -31.53
CA LEU A 285 -11.14 10.07 -30.25
C LEU A 285 -10.17 8.87 -30.20
N PRO A 286 -9.06 8.96 -29.45
CA PRO A 286 -8.16 7.84 -29.29
C PRO A 286 -8.85 6.72 -28.50
N PRO A 287 -8.67 5.43 -28.90
CA PRO A 287 -9.33 4.30 -28.25
C PRO A 287 -8.90 4.13 -26.79
N GLU A 288 -7.66 4.48 -26.48
CA GLU A 288 -7.13 4.55 -25.12
C GLU A 288 -6.99 6.01 -24.68
N PRO A 289 -7.24 6.32 -23.40
CA PRO A 289 -7.15 7.68 -22.90
C PRO A 289 -5.70 8.17 -22.89
N GLN A 290 -5.49 9.46 -23.17
CA GLN A 290 -4.15 10.08 -23.07
C GLN A 290 -3.64 10.15 -21.63
N ASN A 291 -4.56 10.30 -20.67
CA ASN A 291 -4.27 10.19 -19.25
C ASN A 291 -5.28 9.25 -18.60
N SER A 292 -4.80 8.29 -17.82
CA SER A 292 -5.61 7.43 -16.96
C SER A 292 -4.98 7.44 -15.58
N ILE A 293 -5.39 8.39 -14.75
CA ILE A 293 -4.66 8.73 -13.52
C ILE A 293 -5.55 8.67 -12.28
N SER A 294 -4.99 8.26 -11.16
CA SER A 294 -5.69 8.21 -9.90
C SER A 294 -5.97 9.62 -9.34
N PRO A 295 -7.03 9.78 -8.52
CA PRO A 295 -7.23 11.00 -7.73
C PRO A 295 -6.01 11.37 -6.87
N LEU A 296 -5.26 10.36 -6.43
CA LEU A 296 -4.13 10.53 -5.54
C LEU A 296 -2.96 11.24 -6.22
N VAL A 297 -2.63 10.88 -7.47
CA VAL A 297 -1.54 11.57 -8.18
C VAL A 297 -1.92 13.00 -8.55
N LEU A 298 -3.19 13.28 -8.82
CA LEU A 298 -3.65 14.66 -9.05
C LEU A 298 -3.44 15.53 -7.81
N LEU A 299 -3.80 15.01 -6.63
CA LEU A 299 -3.55 15.67 -5.36
C LEU A 299 -2.04 15.89 -5.13
N ALA A 300 -1.24 14.84 -5.30
CA ALA A 300 0.20 14.90 -5.08
C ALA A 300 0.90 15.84 -6.08
N ALA A 301 0.58 15.75 -7.37
CA ALA A 301 1.10 16.64 -8.40
C ALA A 301 0.68 18.10 -8.17
N GLY A 302 -0.56 18.34 -7.72
CA GLY A 302 -1.02 19.68 -7.38
C GLY A 302 -0.26 20.30 -6.20
N LYS A 303 -0.04 19.52 -5.13
CA LYS A 303 0.73 19.97 -3.97
C LYS A 303 2.21 20.14 -4.29
N ILE A 304 2.84 19.12 -4.89
CA ILE A 304 4.28 19.06 -5.10
C ILE A 304 4.68 19.95 -6.28
N LEU A 305 4.09 19.73 -7.45
CA LEU A 305 4.47 20.42 -8.70
C LEU A 305 3.69 21.73 -8.93
N GLY A 306 2.59 21.97 -8.19
CA GLY A 306 1.75 23.16 -8.39
C GLY A 306 0.82 23.03 -9.59
N LEU A 307 0.50 21.80 -9.98
CA LEU A 307 -0.29 21.51 -11.17
C LEU A 307 -1.79 21.48 -10.87
N LYS A 308 -2.56 21.68 -11.93
CA LYS A 308 -4.02 21.59 -11.90
C LYS A 308 -4.44 20.36 -12.69
N ASN A 309 -5.60 19.80 -12.36
CA ASN A 309 -6.15 18.70 -13.15
C ASN A 309 -6.38 19.20 -14.59
N PRO A 310 -5.96 18.47 -15.65
CA PRO A 310 -6.15 18.89 -17.04
C PRO A 310 -7.59 19.30 -17.40
N VAL A 311 -8.59 18.70 -16.75
CA VAL A 311 -10.01 19.03 -16.97
C VAL A 311 -10.59 20.02 -15.96
N GLU A 312 -9.81 20.44 -14.95
CA GLU A 312 -10.26 21.32 -13.85
C GLU A 312 -10.83 22.64 -14.35
N TYR A 313 -10.26 23.19 -15.43
CA TYR A 313 -10.77 24.42 -16.05
C TYR A 313 -12.21 24.26 -16.51
N TYR A 314 -12.50 23.15 -17.20
CA TYR A 314 -13.84 22.86 -17.74
C TYR A 314 -14.80 22.48 -16.61
N GLU A 315 -14.38 21.65 -15.65
CA GLU A 315 -15.20 21.31 -14.48
C GLU A 315 -15.63 22.56 -13.70
N ASN A 316 -14.70 23.50 -13.46
CA ASN A 316 -14.98 24.75 -12.76
C ASN A 316 -15.86 25.73 -13.54
N LEU A 317 -15.87 25.64 -14.86
CA LEU A 317 -16.71 26.49 -15.69
C LEU A 317 -18.19 26.16 -15.50
N PHE A 318 -18.51 24.87 -15.35
CA PHE A 318 -19.88 24.38 -15.25
C PHE A 318 -20.31 24.02 -13.82
N SER A 319 -19.43 24.07 -12.83
CA SER A 319 -19.81 23.85 -11.44
C SER A 319 -20.55 25.08 -10.90
N GLU A 320 -21.74 24.86 -10.34
CA GLU A 320 -22.37 25.88 -9.52
C GLU A 320 -21.51 26.10 -8.27
N LYS A 321 -21.24 27.36 -7.94
CA LYS A 321 -20.56 27.69 -6.68
C LYS A 321 -21.48 27.26 -5.55
N VAL A 322 -21.21 26.10 -4.96
CA VAL A 322 -21.89 25.62 -3.75
C VAL A 322 -21.91 26.76 -2.74
N PRO A 323 -23.10 27.21 -2.28
CA PRO A 323 -23.20 28.30 -1.32
C PRO A 323 -22.35 28.01 -0.08
N LYS A 324 -21.63 29.02 0.45
CA LYS A 324 -20.75 28.86 1.64
C LYS A 324 -21.44 28.21 2.85
N LYS A 325 -22.77 28.28 2.94
CA LYS A 325 -23.59 27.67 3.99
C LYS A 325 -23.61 26.14 3.88
N GLU A 326 -23.68 25.60 2.67
CA GLU A 326 -23.66 24.15 2.42
C GLU A 326 -22.28 23.54 2.67
N THR A 327 -21.20 24.28 2.38
CA THR A 327 -19.83 23.85 2.70
C THR A 327 -19.64 23.64 4.21
N LYS A 328 -20.18 24.53 5.05
CA LYS A 328 -20.12 24.39 6.51
C LYS A 328 -20.88 23.14 7.01
N ASN A 329 -22.04 22.87 6.44
CA ASN A 329 -22.82 21.67 6.79
C ASN A 329 -22.08 20.39 6.38
N LEU A 330 -21.43 20.36 5.22
CA LEU A 330 -20.61 19.23 4.76
C LEU A 330 -19.37 19.03 5.63
N GLU A 331 -18.67 20.09 6.03
CA GLU A 331 -17.54 20.00 6.95
C GLU A 331 -17.94 19.41 8.31
N LEU A 332 -19.12 19.79 8.80
CA LEU A 332 -19.67 19.31 10.06
C LEU A 332 -20.10 17.84 9.98
N VAL A 333 -20.77 17.44 8.89
CA VAL A 333 -21.08 16.03 8.58
C VAL A 333 -19.81 15.19 8.46
N ASN A 334 -18.79 15.67 7.73
CA ASN A 334 -17.53 14.96 7.58
C ASN A 334 -16.79 14.81 8.91
N ARG A 335 -16.85 15.82 9.79
CA ARG A 335 -16.28 15.75 11.13
C ARG A 335 -17.01 14.74 12.01
N ALA A 336 -18.34 14.75 11.95
CA ALA A 336 -19.18 13.78 12.65
C ALA A 336 -18.87 12.34 12.19
N LEU A 337 -18.86 12.08 10.87
CA LEU A 337 -18.51 10.75 10.33
C LEU A 337 -17.11 10.30 10.75
N ARG A 338 -16.11 11.20 10.74
CA ARG A 338 -14.77 10.89 11.27
C ARG A 338 -14.81 10.50 12.74
N ALA A 339 -15.56 11.23 13.57
CA ALA A 339 -15.67 10.93 14.99
C ALA A 339 -16.38 9.59 15.25
N ILE A 340 -17.46 9.29 14.52
CA ILE A 340 -18.15 8.00 14.59
C ILE A 340 -17.17 6.88 14.20
N SER A 341 -16.46 7.03 13.08
CA SER A 341 -15.48 6.05 12.63
C SER A 341 -14.38 5.82 13.69
N VAL A 342 -13.84 6.89 14.29
CA VAL A 342 -12.83 6.78 15.36
C VAL A 342 -13.38 6.04 16.59
N ARG A 343 -14.57 6.41 17.08
CA ARG A 343 -15.18 5.76 18.25
C ARG A 343 -15.49 4.29 17.98
N HIS A 344 -16.10 4.00 16.83
CA HIS A 344 -16.37 2.64 16.38
C HIS A 344 -15.08 1.82 16.25
N ASN A 345 -14.02 2.39 15.67
CA ASN A 345 -12.72 1.74 15.55
C ASN A 345 -12.04 1.46 16.89
N ARG A 346 -12.41 2.16 17.95
CA ARG A 346 -11.96 1.92 19.33
C ARG A 346 -12.89 1.00 20.13
N GLY A 347 -14.03 0.60 19.57
CA GLY A 347 -15.05 -0.16 20.29
C GLY A 347 -15.81 0.67 21.34
N GLU A 348 -15.76 2.00 21.25
CA GLU A 348 -16.49 2.89 22.16
C GLU A 348 -17.99 2.90 21.78
N PRO A 349 -18.93 2.69 22.73
CA PRO A 349 -20.36 2.76 22.45
C PRO A 349 -20.77 4.20 22.09
N ILE A 350 -21.54 4.36 21.02
CA ILE A 350 -21.99 5.67 20.53
C ILE A 350 -23.48 5.83 20.83
N LYS A 351 -23.83 6.71 21.78
CA LYS A 351 -25.21 7.10 22.05
C LYS A 351 -25.60 8.28 21.16
N ALA A 352 -26.65 8.11 20.36
CA ALA A 352 -27.05 9.07 19.34
C ALA A 352 -27.35 10.47 19.91
N GLU A 353 -28.00 10.57 21.08
CA GLU A 353 -28.40 11.85 21.68
C GLU A 353 -27.23 12.64 22.24
N SER A 354 -26.19 11.96 22.76
CA SER A 354 -24.96 12.65 23.15
C SER A 354 -24.14 13.06 21.93
N PHE A 355 -24.08 12.20 20.92
CA PHE A 355 -23.34 12.44 19.70
C PHE A 355 -23.93 13.62 18.89
N ALA A 356 -25.26 13.64 18.77
CA ALA A 356 -26.00 14.71 18.12
C ALA A 356 -25.74 16.08 18.77
N ARG A 357 -25.72 16.14 20.11
CA ARG A 357 -25.40 17.37 20.86
C ARG A 357 -23.95 17.81 20.72
N GLU A 358 -23.01 16.87 20.65
CA GLU A 358 -21.58 17.17 20.50
C GLU A 358 -21.26 17.83 19.15
N PHE A 359 -21.92 17.37 18.08
CA PHE A 359 -21.67 17.83 16.72
C PHE A 359 -22.71 18.83 16.19
N ASP A 360 -23.71 19.21 17.00
CA ASP A 360 -24.82 20.09 16.61
C ASP A 360 -25.56 19.58 15.35
N ILE A 361 -25.90 18.29 15.35
CA ILE A 361 -26.68 17.63 14.28
C ILE A 361 -28.02 17.10 14.82
N PRO A 362 -29.04 16.94 13.95
CA PRO A 362 -30.28 16.25 14.33
C PRO A 362 -30.01 14.82 14.81
N VAL A 363 -30.74 14.38 15.85
CA VAL A 363 -30.62 13.01 16.40
C VAL A 363 -30.89 11.94 15.34
N ASP A 364 -31.85 12.17 14.44
CA ASP A 364 -32.16 11.25 13.35
C ASP A 364 -30.98 11.08 12.38
N LEU A 365 -30.26 12.16 12.09
CA LEU A 365 -29.05 12.10 11.26
C LEU A 365 -27.93 11.34 11.98
N ALA A 366 -27.75 11.56 13.28
CA ALA A 366 -26.81 10.79 14.09
C ALA A 366 -27.15 9.28 14.08
N ASN A 367 -28.44 8.93 14.25
CA ASN A 367 -28.93 7.55 14.16
C ASN A 367 -28.64 6.93 12.80
N GLN A 368 -28.90 7.65 11.71
CA GLN A 368 -28.57 7.18 10.35
C GLN A 368 -27.07 6.93 10.20
N MET A 369 -26.23 7.87 10.61
CA MET A 369 -24.77 7.73 10.50
C MET A 369 -24.23 6.56 11.33
N ILE A 370 -24.74 6.35 12.55
CA ILE A 370 -24.37 5.21 13.40
C ILE A 370 -24.88 3.90 12.79
N GLY A 371 -26.11 3.90 12.26
CA GLY A 371 -26.74 2.75 11.62
C GLY A 371 -26.01 2.27 10.38
N ILE A 372 -25.41 3.17 9.59
CA ILE A 372 -24.60 2.80 8.41
C ILE A 372 -23.48 1.82 8.81
N LEU A 373 -22.74 2.10 9.89
CA LEU A 373 -21.68 1.20 10.35
C LEU A 373 -22.23 -0.10 10.96
N GLY A 374 -23.33 -0.03 11.71
CA GLY A 374 -23.95 -1.22 12.31
C GLY A 374 -24.51 -2.20 11.26
N ASN A 375 -25.08 -1.69 10.18
CA ASN A 375 -25.58 -2.51 9.08
C ASN A 375 -24.44 -3.18 8.32
N MET A 376 -23.31 -2.47 8.11
CA MET A 376 -22.12 -3.07 7.51
C MET A 376 -21.62 -4.27 8.32
N ASP A 377 -21.57 -4.18 9.64
CA ASP A 377 -21.17 -5.31 10.50
C ASP A 377 -22.16 -6.49 10.42
N ALA A 378 -23.46 -6.21 10.33
CA ALA A 378 -24.51 -7.24 10.23
C ALA A 378 -24.46 -7.98 8.89
N ASP A 379 -24.35 -7.24 7.78
CA ASP A 379 -24.23 -7.81 6.42
C ASP A 379 -22.94 -8.63 6.28
N MET A 380 -21.90 -8.20 6.99
CA MET A 380 -20.64 -8.91 7.07
C MET A 380 -20.65 -10.05 8.07
N SER A 381 -21.73 -10.37 8.79
CA SER A 381 -21.70 -11.45 9.78
C SER A 381 -21.68 -12.85 9.15
N ILE A 382 -21.21 -13.84 9.92
CA ILE A 382 -21.24 -15.26 9.60
C ILE A 382 -21.79 -16.03 10.81
N SER A 383 -22.72 -16.95 10.58
CA SER A 383 -23.30 -17.79 11.64
C SER A 383 -22.42 -19.02 11.86
N LEU A 384 -21.97 -19.23 13.10
CA LEU A 384 -21.06 -20.32 13.47
C LEU A 384 -21.57 -21.02 14.71
N GLU A 385 -21.47 -22.35 14.72
CA GLU A 385 -21.94 -23.22 15.81
C GLU A 385 -21.08 -23.10 17.09
N TYR A 386 -19.80 -22.76 16.95
CA TYR A 386 -18.82 -22.80 18.04
C TYR A 386 -18.40 -21.39 18.47
N ARG A 387 -18.06 -21.23 19.75
CA ARG A 387 -17.60 -19.96 20.32
C ARG A 387 -16.75 -20.17 21.55
N ILE A 388 -15.82 -19.27 21.79
CA ILE A 388 -15.20 -19.15 23.11
C ILE A 388 -16.16 -18.34 23.99
N GLU A 389 -16.59 -18.92 25.11
CA GLU A 389 -17.51 -18.26 26.04
C GLU A 389 -16.86 -17.01 26.66
N GLY A 390 -17.61 -15.91 26.73
CA GLY A 390 -17.13 -14.63 27.27
C GLY A 390 -16.10 -13.89 26.42
N TYR A 391 -15.66 -14.45 25.28
CA TYR A 391 -14.71 -13.78 24.40
C TYR A 391 -15.34 -12.55 23.72
N VAL A 392 -14.59 -11.44 23.76
CA VAL A 392 -14.93 -10.20 23.06
C VAL A 392 -13.85 -9.95 21.99
N PRO A 393 -14.24 -9.84 20.71
CA PRO A 393 -13.29 -9.52 19.66
C PRO A 393 -12.58 -8.18 19.89
N PRO A 394 -11.31 -8.04 19.48
CA PRO A 394 -10.62 -6.77 19.60
C PRO A 394 -11.27 -5.70 18.69
N PRO A 395 -11.19 -4.43 19.08
CA PRO A 395 -11.74 -3.34 18.30
C PRO A 395 -11.08 -3.26 16.90
N PRO A 396 -11.76 -2.70 15.88
CA PRO A 396 -11.24 -2.63 14.50
C PRO A 396 -9.80 -2.09 14.40
N VAL A 397 -9.43 -1.08 15.20
CA VAL A 397 -8.07 -0.51 15.17
C VAL A 397 -6.99 -1.54 15.50
N ILE A 398 -7.25 -2.45 16.44
CA ILE A 398 -6.33 -3.55 16.76
C ILE A 398 -6.34 -4.58 15.63
N ARG A 399 -7.52 -4.89 15.07
CA ARG A 399 -7.66 -5.82 13.94
C ARG A 399 -6.88 -5.34 12.70
N TYR A 400 -6.92 -4.04 12.38
CA TYR A 400 -6.17 -3.46 11.27
C TYR A 400 -4.65 -3.51 11.45
N SER A 401 -4.18 -3.66 12.69
CA SER A 401 -2.77 -3.85 13.01
C SER A 401 -2.35 -5.33 12.99
N MET A 402 -3.30 -6.27 12.86
CA MET A 402 -3.04 -7.70 12.67
C MET A 402 -2.72 -8.00 11.20
N LYS A 403 -1.75 -7.29 10.66
CA LYS A 403 -1.18 -7.49 9.32
C LYS A 403 0.33 -7.38 9.44
N GLY A 404 1.06 -7.74 8.41
CA GLY A 404 2.51 -7.69 8.49
C GLY A 404 3.14 -8.98 9.02
N SER A 405 4.46 -8.97 9.15
CA SER A 405 5.23 -10.05 9.79
C SER A 405 4.90 -10.21 11.27
N PHE A 406 4.91 -11.45 11.78
CA PHE A 406 4.85 -11.75 13.20
C PHE A 406 6.09 -11.22 13.95
N GLU A 407 7.28 -11.31 13.36
CA GLU A 407 8.54 -10.82 13.94
C GLU A 407 8.52 -9.31 14.24
N HIS A 408 7.85 -8.53 13.39
CA HIS A 408 7.89 -7.06 13.45
C HIS A 408 6.53 -6.43 13.75
N ASN A 409 5.57 -7.20 14.25
CA ASN A 409 4.22 -6.68 14.48
C ASN A 409 4.18 -5.70 15.65
N VAL A 410 3.47 -4.58 15.47
CA VAL A 410 3.38 -3.51 16.46
C VAL A 410 2.53 -3.84 17.68
N LEU A 411 1.73 -4.91 17.66
CA LEU A 411 0.78 -5.26 18.72
C LEU A 411 1.41 -5.93 19.94
N PHE A 412 2.66 -6.38 19.84
CA PHE A 412 3.34 -7.06 20.93
C PHE A 412 4.84 -6.76 20.91
N ASP A 413 5.50 -7.08 22.02
CA ASP A 413 6.93 -7.25 22.13
C ASP A 413 7.26 -8.72 22.38
N LEU A 414 8.53 -9.08 22.16
CA LEU A 414 9.06 -10.41 22.40
C LEU A 414 10.15 -10.33 23.45
N ASP A 415 10.02 -11.15 24.50
CA ASP A 415 10.98 -11.20 25.60
C ASP A 415 12.09 -12.23 25.32
N PHE A 416 13.33 -11.78 25.37
CA PHE A 416 14.51 -12.61 25.14
C PHE A 416 15.30 -12.87 26.43
N ASP A 417 14.64 -12.76 27.58
CA ASP A 417 15.24 -13.02 28.88
C ASP A 417 15.63 -14.49 29.12
N LEU A 418 16.28 -14.71 30.27
CA LEU A 418 16.77 -16.03 30.66
C LEU A 418 15.63 -17.04 30.81
N GLU A 419 14.48 -16.62 31.31
CA GLU A 419 13.35 -17.52 31.55
C GLU A 419 12.67 -17.93 30.24
N SER A 420 12.43 -17.00 29.34
CA SER A 420 11.92 -17.25 27.98
C SER A 420 12.86 -18.19 27.21
N THR A 421 14.17 -17.97 27.31
CA THR A 421 15.19 -18.83 26.70
C THR A 421 15.15 -20.25 27.28
N ARG A 422 15.08 -20.38 28.61
CA ARG A 422 14.99 -21.68 29.30
C ARG A 422 13.74 -22.45 28.87
N LEU A 423 12.58 -21.79 28.82
CA LEU A 423 11.31 -22.37 28.40
C LEU A 423 11.32 -22.74 26.90
N TYR A 424 11.95 -21.92 26.06
CA TYR A 424 12.14 -22.17 24.63
C TYR A 424 12.97 -23.44 24.36
N ASP A 425 14.08 -23.60 25.10
CA ASP A 425 14.98 -24.75 24.99
C ASP A 425 14.34 -26.04 25.50
N ALA A 426 13.51 -25.96 26.54
CA ALA A 426 12.77 -27.12 27.05
C ALA A 426 11.81 -27.74 26.00
N LYS A 427 11.38 -26.96 25.01
CA LYS A 427 10.51 -27.41 23.90
C LYS A 427 11.27 -27.85 22.65
N ARG A 428 12.61 -27.80 22.65
CA ARG A 428 13.46 -28.11 21.49
C ARG A 428 13.19 -29.47 20.83
N PRO A 429 12.98 -30.59 21.56
CA PRO A 429 12.76 -31.89 20.92
C PRO A 429 11.52 -31.91 20.00
N GLY A 430 10.44 -31.23 20.39
CA GLY A 430 9.23 -31.13 19.57
C GLY A 430 9.43 -30.23 18.34
N ARG A 431 10.21 -29.16 18.49
CA ARG A 431 10.43 -28.15 17.44
C ARG A 431 11.42 -28.59 16.36
N ALA A 432 12.45 -29.36 16.72
CA ALA A 432 13.54 -29.72 15.81
C ALA A 432 13.08 -30.49 14.57
N GLY A 433 12.09 -31.38 14.73
CA GLY A 433 11.50 -32.13 13.61
C GLY A 433 10.81 -31.21 12.60
N LEU A 434 9.91 -30.34 13.09
CA LEU A 434 9.19 -29.39 12.25
C LEU A 434 10.14 -28.42 11.52
N LEU A 435 11.17 -27.90 12.19
CA LEU A 435 12.15 -27.02 11.55
C LEU A 435 12.87 -27.72 10.39
N SER A 436 13.29 -28.97 10.61
CA SER A 436 13.97 -29.76 9.58
C SER A 436 13.06 -30.05 8.38
N GLU A 437 11.77 -30.34 8.61
CA GLU A 437 10.76 -30.52 7.54
C GLU A 437 10.51 -29.25 6.71
N ASN A 438 10.90 -28.09 7.25
CA ASN A 438 10.77 -26.80 6.58
C ASN A 438 12.10 -26.28 6.02
N ASP A 439 13.12 -27.14 5.92
CA ASP A 439 14.45 -26.79 5.41
C ASP A 439 15.17 -25.73 6.27
N LEU A 440 14.81 -25.67 7.56
CA LEU A 440 15.37 -24.75 8.54
C LEU A 440 16.33 -25.50 9.49
N SER A 441 17.26 -24.77 10.09
CA SER A 441 18.16 -25.35 11.10
C SER A 441 17.34 -25.94 12.27
N PRO A 442 17.63 -27.16 12.75
CA PRO A 442 16.97 -27.70 13.95
C PRO A 442 17.40 -26.97 15.24
N ILE A 443 18.42 -26.13 15.15
CA ILE A 443 18.94 -25.29 16.23
C ILE A 443 18.78 -23.83 15.80
N VAL A 444 17.73 -23.20 16.29
CA VAL A 444 17.42 -21.79 16.01
C VAL A 444 17.58 -21.00 17.31
N PRO A 445 18.36 -19.92 17.34
CA PRO A 445 18.36 -18.99 18.46
C PRO A 445 16.98 -18.36 18.65
N LEU A 446 16.55 -18.14 19.90
CA LEU A 446 15.24 -17.54 20.19
C LEU A 446 15.04 -16.19 19.48
N THR A 447 16.10 -15.41 19.28
CA THR A 447 16.08 -14.12 18.56
C THR A 447 15.69 -14.24 17.09
N VAL A 448 15.97 -15.37 16.44
CA VAL A 448 15.63 -15.62 15.03
C VAL A 448 14.28 -16.33 14.91
N PHE A 449 13.80 -16.94 16.00
CA PHE A 449 12.61 -17.78 16.00
C PHE A 449 11.34 -17.13 15.42
N PRO A 450 11.01 -15.84 15.65
CA PRO A 450 9.81 -15.24 15.09
C PRO A 450 9.77 -15.27 13.55
N SER A 451 10.90 -14.99 12.90
CA SER A 451 11.01 -15.05 11.43
C SER A 451 10.70 -16.45 10.90
N GLN A 452 11.14 -17.48 11.62
CA GLN A 452 10.88 -18.87 11.25
C GLN A 452 9.40 -19.23 11.41
N VAL A 453 8.71 -18.64 12.38
CA VAL A 453 7.25 -18.81 12.51
C VAL A 453 6.54 -18.22 11.30
N ASP A 454 6.97 -17.05 10.81
CA ASP A 454 6.43 -16.44 9.59
C ASP A 454 6.66 -17.30 8.35
N ASP A 455 7.86 -17.86 8.19
CA ASP A 455 8.23 -18.68 7.04
C ASP A 455 7.45 -20.00 7.03
N ILE A 456 7.34 -20.68 8.18
CA ILE A 456 6.56 -21.92 8.32
C ILE A 456 5.07 -21.66 8.09
N PHE A 457 4.56 -20.53 8.58
CA PHE A 457 3.17 -20.15 8.34
C PHE A 457 2.90 -19.93 6.85
N GLU A 458 3.76 -19.18 6.15
CA GLU A 458 3.64 -18.93 4.70
C GLU A 458 3.65 -20.24 3.92
N LYS A 459 4.59 -21.14 4.23
CA LYS A 459 4.68 -22.47 3.60
C LYS A 459 3.45 -23.34 3.87
N TYR A 460 2.91 -23.33 5.10
CA TYR A 460 1.74 -24.16 5.46
C TYR A 460 0.44 -23.64 4.86
N TRP A 461 0.21 -22.32 4.89
CA TRP A 461 -1.04 -21.72 4.41
C TRP A 461 -1.02 -21.39 2.93
N GLU A 462 0.17 -21.36 2.31
CA GLU A 462 0.41 -20.89 0.94
C GLU A 462 -0.10 -19.45 0.77
N ARG A 463 0.14 -18.62 1.79
CA ARG A 463 -0.37 -17.25 1.89
C ARG A 463 0.67 -16.34 2.53
N ASP A 464 0.82 -15.17 1.92
CA ASP A 464 1.71 -14.11 2.40
C ASP A 464 1.07 -13.20 3.47
N ASP A 465 -0.23 -13.34 3.71
CA ASP A 465 -0.93 -12.60 4.75
C ASP A 465 -0.94 -13.35 6.09
N ARG A 466 -0.32 -12.76 7.11
CA ARG A 466 -0.20 -13.31 8.46
C ARG A 466 -1.34 -12.88 9.39
N THR A 467 -2.39 -12.22 8.91
CA THR A 467 -3.55 -11.87 9.74
C THR A 467 -4.09 -13.07 10.52
N LEU A 468 -4.17 -14.24 9.88
CA LEU A 468 -4.58 -15.47 10.53
C LEU A 468 -3.63 -15.88 11.66
N LEU A 469 -2.32 -15.84 11.43
CA LEU A 469 -1.29 -16.14 12.43
C LEU A 469 -1.40 -15.19 13.62
N LEU A 470 -1.39 -13.88 13.35
CA LEU A 470 -1.41 -12.83 14.35
C LEU A 470 -2.68 -12.90 15.21
N TYR A 471 -3.84 -13.14 14.60
CA TYR A 471 -5.07 -13.28 15.37
C TYR A 471 -5.12 -14.57 16.17
N THR A 472 -4.55 -15.66 15.66
CA THR A 472 -4.38 -16.90 16.43
C THR A 472 -3.52 -16.66 17.67
N MET A 473 -2.41 -15.92 17.53
CA MET A 473 -1.53 -15.56 18.66
C MET A 473 -2.26 -14.68 19.68
N TYR A 474 -3.07 -13.73 19.22
CA TYR A 474 -3.94 -12.92 20.08
C TYR A 474 -4.91 -13.80 20.88
N LEU A 475 -5.61 -14.73 20.22
CA LEU A 475 -6.56 -15.62 20.88
C LEU A 475 -5.86 -16.50 21.92
N LEU A 476 -4.72 -17.11 21.58
CA LEU A 476 -3.93 -17.92 22.53
C LEU A 476 -3.49 -17.09 23.73
N ARG A 477 -3.09 -15.83 23.51
CA ARG A 477 -2.64 -14.93 24.59
C ARG A 477 -3.79 -14.52 25.49
N LYS A 478 -4.93 -14.10 24.94
CA LYS A 478 -6.09 -13.63 25.72
C LYS A 478 -6.79 -14.75 26.48
N ASN A 479 -6.78 -15.98 25.97
CA ASN A 479 -7.34 -17.14 26.67
C ASN A 479 -6.37 -17.79 27.67
N GLY A 480 -5.09 -17.40 27.66
CA GLY A 480 -4.12 -17.80 28.67
C GLY A 480 -3.98 -19.32 28.80
N ASP A 481 -4.06 -19.83 30.02
CA ASP A 481 -3.94 -21.25 30.36
C ASP A 481 -5.27 -22.02 30.36
N ALA A 482 -6.38 -21.36 29.98
CA ALA A 482 -7.69 -21.98 29.84
C ALA A 482 -7.76 -22.88 28.60
N TYR A 483 -8.35 -24.06 28.78
CA TYR A 483 -8.51 -25.04 27.71
C TYR A 483 -9.81 -24.84 26.93
N HIS A 484 -9.68 -24.58 25.63
CA HIS A 484 -10.78 -24.45 24.66
C HIS A 484 -10.55 -25.40 23.47
N GLU A 485 -11.60 -25.77 22.76
CA GLU A 485 -11.50 -26.64 21.59
C GLU A 485 -10.92 -25.89 20.38
N ALA A 486 -10.14 -26.57 19.54
CA ALA A 486 -9.51 -25.94 18.37
C ALA A 486 -10.51 -25.32 17.39
N ARG A 487 -11.70 -25.92 17.25
CA ARG A 487 -12.79 -25.37 16.42
C ARG A 487 -13.41 -24.09 16.99
N GLU A 488 -13.33 -23.85 18.30
CA GLU A 488 -13.77 -22.60 18.90
C GLU A 488 -12.83 -21.46 18.49
N TYR A 489 -11.51 -21.67 18.58
CA TYR A 489 -10.52 -20.72 18.04
C TYR A 489 -10.72 -20.45 16.55
N ALA A 490 -10.89 -21.50 15.74
CA ALA A 490 -11.17 -21.36 14.32
C ALA A 490 -12.43 -20.53 14.05
N SER A 491 -13.47 -20.69 14.88
CA SER A 491 -14.72 -19.95 14.72
C SER A 491 -14.55 -18.48 15.07
N GLU A 492 -13.80 -18.14 16.12
CA GLU A 492 -13.50 -16.73 16.43
C GLU A 492 -12.71 -16.07 15.30
N VAL A 493 -11.76 -16.78 14.68
CA VAL A 493 -11.07 -16.31 13.47
C VAL A 493 -12.06 -16.01 12.34
N LEU A 494 -12.95 -16.96 12.03
CA LEU A 494 -13.92 -16.79 10.94
C LEU A 494 -14.89 -15.64 11.19
N ARG A 495 -15.31 -15.40 12.43
CA ARG A 495 -16.18 -14.25 12.74
C ARG A 495 -15.60 -12.93 12.30
N ILE A 496 -14.28 -12.80 12.36
CA ILE A 496 -13.59 -11.55 12.05
C ILE A 496 -13.08 -11.52 10.61
N PHE A 497 -12.58 -12.64 10.10
CA PHE A 497 -11.80 -12.66 8.87
C PHE A 497 -12.33 -13.61 7.80
N HIS A 498 -13.56 -14.14 7.90
CA HIS A 498 -14.09 -15.07 6.89
C HIS A 498 -14.06 -14.49 5.46
N GLN A 499 -14.26 -13.19 5.24
CA GLN A 499 -14.20 -12.62 3.89
C GLN A 499 -12.79 -12.71 3.27
N ALA A 500 -11.76 -12.80 4.12
CA ALA A 500 -10.37 -12.92 3.67
C ALA A 500 -9.92 -14.39 3.56
N VAL A 501 -10.51 -15.31 4.34
CA VAL A 501 -10.01 -16.69 4.45
C VAL A 501 -10.90 -17.76 3.86
N LEU A 502 -12.18 -17.49 3.63
CA LEU A 502 -13.11 -18.42 3.00
C LEU A 502 -13.36 -18.04 1.53
N PRO A 503 -13.45 -19.03 0.62
CA PRO A 503 -13.95 -18.78 -0.73
C PRO A 503 -15.44 -18.44 -0.73
N ASP A 504 -16.23 -19.08 0.16
CA ASP A 504 -17.67 -18.88 0.30
C ASP A 504 -18.12 -19.09 1.76
N LYS A 505 -19.32 -18.60 2.11
CA LYS A 505 -19.92 -18.72 3.46
C LYS A 505 -20.65 -20.06 3.69
N ASP A 506 -20.50 -21.03 2.80
CA ASP A 506 -21.19 -22.32 2.90
C ASP A 506 -20.56 -23.24 3.96
N ARG A 507 -21.32 -24.25 4.40
CA ARG A 507 -20.89 -25.19 5.45
C ARG A 507 -19.62 -25.98 5.07
N GLN A 508 -19.46 -26.36 3.81
CA GLN A 508 -18.31 -27.13 3.36
C GLN A 508 -17.02 -26.29 3.43
N SER A 509 -17.09 -25.01 3.03
CA SER A 509 -16.00 -24.05 3.15
C SER A 509 -15.59 -23.82 4.62
N ILE A 510 -16.57 -23.66 5.50
CA ILE A 510 -16.35 -23.52 6.96
C ILE A 510 -15.69 -24.79 7.53
N ASP A 511 -16.24 -25.97 7.26
CA ASP A 511 -15.72 -27.25 7.77
C ASP A 511 -14.30 -27.54 7.25
N PHE A 512 -14.02 -27.18 5.99
CA PHE A 512 -12.68 -27.28 5.42
C PHE A 512 -11.69 -26.36 6.14
N PHE A 513 -12.08 -25.11 6.39
CA PHE A 513 -11.25 -24.17 7.14
C PHE A 513 -10.97 -24.67 8.55
N ILE A 514 -12.00 -25.08 9.31
CA ILE A 514 -11.85 -25.60 10.68
C ILE A 514 -10.88 -26.78 10.71
N ARG A 515 -10.98 -27.69 9.73
CA ARG A 515 -10.07 -28.83 9.60
C ARG A 515 -8.63 -28.39 9.31
N LYS A 516 -8.41 -27.49 8.35
CA LYS A 516 -7.07 -27.01 7.98
C LYS A 516 -6.44 -26.22 9.14
N TYR A 517 -7.23 -25.40 9.82
CA TYR A 517 -6.83 -24.62 11.00
C TYR A 517 -6.49 -25.53 12.19
N SER A 518 -7.31 -26.52 12.50
CA SER A 518 -7.01 -27.46 13.59
C SER A 518 -5.72 -28.23 13.34
N ARG A 519 -5.48 -28.65 12.09
CA ARG A 519 -4.18 -29.22 11.70
C ARG A 519 -3.03 -28.24 11.83
N PHE A 520 -3.23 -26.96 11.48
CA PHE A 520 -2.21 -25.93 11.66
C PHE A 520 -1.80 -25.81 13.13
N ILE A 521 -2.77 -25.70 14.04
CA ILE A 521 -2.46 -25.64 15.48
C ILE A 521 -1.68 -26.89 15.91
N HIS A 522 -2.16 -28.09 15.58
CA HIS A 522 -1.55 -29.34 16.03
C HIS A 522 -0.19 -29.65 15.38
N GLN A 523 -0.05 -29.44 14.08
CA GLN A 523 1.14 -29.80 13.30
C GLN A 523 2.20 -28.70 13.29
N VAL A 524 1.82 -27.45 13.57
CA VAL A 524 2.73 -26.30 13.54
C VAL A 524 2.88 -25.69 14.93
N LEU A 525 1.82 -25.10 15.50
CA LEU A 525 1.95 -24.32 16.73
C LEU A 525 2.33 -25.17 17.96
N CYS A 526 1.83 -26.40 18.05
CA CYS A 526 2.18 -27.30 19.14
C CYS A 526 3.65 -27.76 19.10
N PRO A 527 4.19 -28.26 17.97
CA PRO A 527 5.62 -28.56 17.83
C PRO A 527 6.52 -27.34 18.04
N LEU A 528 6.11 -26.15 17.59
CA LEU A 528 6.82 -24.90 17.87
C LEU A 528 6.87 -24.55 19.37
N GLY A 529 6.01 -25.18 20.18
CA GLY A 529 5.91 -24.92 21.61
C GLY A 529 5.06 -23.71 21.96
N LEU A 530 4.23 -23.21 21.03
CA LEU A 530 3.38 -22.02 21.21
C LEU A 530 2.02 -22.38 21.84
N ALA A 531 1.53 -23.57 21.54
CA ALA A 531 0.32 -24.14 22.14
C ALA A 531 0.59 -25.55 22.67
N GLU A 532 -0.25 -26.02 23.59
CA GLU A 532 -0.26 -27.41 24.03
C GLU A 532 -1.67 -27.96 24.05
N THR A 533 -1.79 -29.26 23.80
CA THR A 533 -3.08 -29.95 23.72
C THR A 533 -3.33 -30.77 24.99
N GLY A 534 -4.60 -30.92 25.34
CA GLY A 534 -5.04 -31.98 26.23
C GLY A 534 -4.90 -33.37 25.57
N PRO A 535 -5.37 -34.44 26.24
CA PRO A 535 -5.36 -35.77 25.67
C PRO A 535 -6.16 -35.86 24.35
N ILE A 536 -5.51 -36.33 23.30
CA ILE A 536 -6.13 -36.60 21.99
C ILE A 536 -6.48 -38.09 21.94
N LYS A 537 -7.74 -38.42 21.64
CA LYS A 537 -8.19 -39.83 21.63
C LYS A 537 -8.02 -40.45 20.26
N ASP A 538 -8.32 -39.69 19.20
CA ASP A 538 -8.25 -40.14 17.81
C ASP A 538 -7.73 -39.02 16.90
N PHE A 539 -7.07 -39.37 15.80
CA PHE A 539 -6.75 -38.44 14.71
C PHE A 539 -7.98 -37.72 14.14
N LYS A 540 -9.17 -38.32 14.25
CA LYS A 540 -10.44 -37.67 13.94
C LYS A 540 -10.68 -36.41 14.79
N ASP A 541 -10.21 -36.37 16.03
CA ASP A 541 -10.35 -35.21 16.90
C ASP A 541 -9.56 -34.02 16.35
N ILE A 542 -8.38 -34.27 15.78
CA ILE A 542 -7.56 -33.24 15.12
C ILE A 542 -8.28 -32.68 13.89
N ARG A 543 -8.92 -33.54 13.09
CA ARG A 543 -9.66 -33.12 11.90
C ARG A 543 -10.94 -32.36 12.23
N ALA A 544 -11.62 -32.74 13.30
CA ALA A 544 -12.86 -32.10 13.76
C ALA A 544 -12.60 -30.87 14.64
N GLY A 545 -11.37 -30.68 15.11
CA GLY A 545 -11.00 -29.59 16.02
C GLY A 545 -11.60 -29.74 17.42
N THR A 546 -11.93 -30.97 17.85
CA THR A 546 -12.58 -31.27 19.14
C THR A 546 -11.59 -31.48 20.28
N TYR A 547 -10.28 -31.50 20.00
CA TYR A 547 -9.28 -31.55 21.05
C TYR A 547 -9.14 -30.18 21.73
N ARG A 548 -8.88 -30.22 23.03
CA ARG A 548 -8.68 -29.00 23.83
C ARG A 548 -7.24 -28.52 23.69
N LEU A 549 -7.06 -27.21 23.56
CA LEU A 549 -5.77 -26.55 23.52
C LEU A 549 -5.74 -25.31 24.41
N ARG A 550 -4.54 -24.95 24.84
CA ARG A 550 -4.23 -23.71 25.55
C ARG A 550 -2.85 -23.20 25.13
N SER A 551 -2.52 -21.96 25.51
CA SER A 551 -1.15 -21.48 25.32
C SER A 551 -0.16 -22.22 26.23
N THR A 552 1.09 -22.34 25.80
CA THR A 552 2.17 -22.84 26.68
C THR A 552 2.64 -21.74 27.62
N GLU A 553 3.34 -22.14 28.68
CA GLU A 553 4.04 -21.18 29.55
C GLU A 553 5.08 -20.37 28.78
N PHE A 554 5.89 -21.03 27.92
CA PHE A 554 6.84 -20.36 27.02
C PHE A 554 6.17 -19.21 26.25
N PHE A 555 5.06 -19.48 25.56
CA PHE A 555 4.39 -18.47 24.75
C PHE A 555 3.91 -17.27 25.58
N ARG A 556 3.40 -17.52 26.79
CA ARG A 556 2.90 -16.46 27.67
C ARG A 556 4.00 -15.60 28.26
N THR A 557 5.18 -16.17 28.51
CA THR A 557 6.35 -15.40 28.98
C THR A 557 6.98 -14.65 27.82
N TRP A 558 7.12 -15.31 26.67
CA TRP A 558 7.77 -14.77 25.49
C TRP A 558 7.01 -13.63 24.82
N LEU A 559 5.69 -13.76 24.64
CA LEU A 559 4.89 -12.78 23.91
C LEU A 559 4.19 -11.80 24.86
N ILE A 560 4.62 -10.54 24.83
CA ILE A 560 4.09 -9.46 25.66
C ILE A 560 3.15 -8.61 24.81
N TRP A 561 1.84 -8.74 25.01
CA TRP A 561 0.85 -7.94 24.30
C TRP A 561 0.89 -6.48 24.77
N LYS A 562 0.89 -5.54 23.82
CA LYS A 562 0.74 -4.10 24.11
C LYS A 562 -0.75 -3.80 24.18
N ASP A 563 -1.25 -3.52 25.38
CA ASP A 563 -2.64 -3.12 25.59
C ASP A 563 -2.91 -1.68 25.14
#